data_AF-A0A961C2G7-F1
#
_entry.id   AF-A0A961C2G7-F1
#
_cell.length_a   1.000
_cell.length_b   1.000
_cell.length_c   1.000
_cell.angle_alpha   90.00
_cell.angle_beta   90.00
_cell.angle_gamma   90.00
#
_symmetry.space_group_name_H-M   'P 1'
#
loop_
_entity.id
_entity.type
_entity.pdbx_description
1 polymer ?
#
loop_
_entity_poly.entity_id
_entity_poly.type
_entity_poly.pdbx_seq_one_letter_code
_entity_poly.pdbx_strand_id
1 'polypeptide(L)'
;MANLVNIERVTVHSGIVAVLDDISLGINTGDRVGVVGANGGGKSTLLGVLAKTRRIDSGRITHNGSLRIAQVAQDDTLDPAATVRQVVLGELDEHEWASQPRIREVLTGLLGDDRAGALGGLDAVVGSMSGGERRRLALAAALVADADLLLLDEPTNHLDVEGVAWLAAYLAGTWARPDRALAVVTHDRWFLDAVATETWEVVGGRVESYEGGYAAYVLARAERDRIAQVTAERRNNLLRKELAWLRRGAPARTSKPKFRLDAASALIDDEPPPRDSVELMRFATARLGKDVIDLHDAS
;
A
#
# COMPACT_ATOMS: atom_id res chain seq x y z
N MET A 1 9.55 -19.23 -11.51
CA MET A 1 8.81 -18.00 -11.19
C MET A 1 9.01 -17.04 -12.36
N ALA A 2 7.92 -16.56 -12.97
CA ALA A 2 8.00 -15.56 -14.03
C ALA A 2 7.75 -14.17 -13.42
N ASN A 3 8.48 -13.17 -13.89
CA ASN A 3 8.25 -11.78 -13.51
C ASN A 3 7.00 -11.26 -14.26
N LEU A 4 6.03 -10.74 -13.53
CA LEU A 4 4.79 -10.17 -14.07
C LEU A 4 4.96 -8.65 -14.27
N VAL A 5 5.40 -7.95 -13.23
CA VAL A 5 5.57 -6.50 -13.22
C VAL A 5 6.94 -6.16 -12.66
N ASN A 6 7.69 -5.30 -13.36
CA ASN A 6 8.93 -4.73 -12.87
C ASN A 6 8.86 -3.20 -12.89
N ILE A 7 9.16 -2.59 -11.76
CA ILE A 7 9.28 -1.15 -11.57
C ILE A 7 10.74 -0.83 -11.30
N GLU A 8 11.31 0.10 -12.05
CA GLU A 8 12.71 0.52 -11.94
C GLU A 8 12.77 2.03 -11.70
N ARG A 9 13.29 2.41 -10.53
CA ARG A 9 13.59 3.81 -10.17
C ARG A 9 12.43 4.78 -10.37
N VAL A 10 11.22 4.33 -10.03
CA VAL A 10 10.01 5.12 -10.27
C VAL A 10 9.82 6.15 -9.17
N THR A 11 9.54 7.38 -9.59
CA THR A 11 9.06 8.46 -8.72
C THR A 11 7.67 8.89 -9.18
N VAL A 12 6.80 9.16 -8.21
CA VAL A 12 5.44 9.70 -8.43
C VAL A 12 5.19 10.81 -7.43
N HIS A 13 4.80 11.97 -7.94
CA HIS A 13 4.42 13.14 -7.15
C HIS A 13 2.90 13.25 -7.04
N SER A 14 2.48 13.81 -5.90
CA SER A 14 1.14 14.35 -5.70
C SER A 14 1.29 15.82 -5.32
N GLY A 15 1.06 16.71 -6.29
CA GLY A 15 1.43 18.11 -6.15
C GLY A 15 2.95 18.28 -6.02
N ILE A 16 3.40 18.85 -4.90
CA ILE A 16 4.83 19.09 -4.62
C ILE A 16 5.50 17.97 -3.83
N VAL A 17 4.74 16.98 -3.35
CA VAL A 17 5.25 15.91 -2.50
C VAL A 17 5.50 14.67 -3.34
N ALA A 18 6.71 14.12 -3.29
CA ALA A 18 7.01 12.80 -3.82
C ALA A 18 6.34 11.74 -2.92
N VAL A 19 5.30 11.11 -3.43
CA VAL A 19 4.54 10.06 -2.72
C VAL A 19 5.22 8.71 -2.86
N LEU A 20 5.89 8.48 -4.00
CA LEU A 20 6.82 7.38 -4.23
C LEU A 20 8.11 8.00 -4.79
N ASP A 21 9.27 7.63 -4.28
CA ASP A 21 10.56 8.24 -4.59
C ASP A 21 11.65 7.19 -4.83
N ASP A 22 12.09 7.09 -6.09
CA ASP A 22 13.15 6.18 -6.59
C ASP A 22 12.93 4.71 -6.19
N ILE A 23 11.68 4.23 -6.29
CA ILE A 23 11.33 2.86 -5.90
C ILE A 23 11.66 1.87 -7.02
N SER A 24 12.19 0.70 -6.64
CA SER A 24 12.44 -0.42 -7.56
C SER A 24 11.90 -1.70 -6.93
N LEU A 25 10.93 -2.34 -7.58
CA LEU A 25 10.18 -3.48 -7.06
C LEU A 25 9.75 -4.39 -8.20
N GLY A 26 9.51 -5.67 -7.90
CA GLY A 26 8.95 -6.62 -8.83
C GLY A 26 7.81 -7.41 -8.21
N ILE A 27 6.86 -7.84 -9.03
CA ILE A 27 5.86 -8.86 -8.69
C ILE A 27 6.08 -10.06 -9.60
N ASN A 28 6.27 -11.22 -9.00
CA ASN A 28 6.41 -12.50 -9.68
C ASN A 28 5.13 -13.33 -9.54
N THR A 29 4.99 -14.33 -10.41
CA THR A 29 3.97 -15.37 -10.29
C THR A 29 4.08 -16.07 -8.94
N GLY A 30 2.95 -16.20 -8.23
CA GLY A 30 2.86 -16.81 -6.91
C GLY A 30 2.95 -15.83 -5.74
N ASP A 31 3.38 -14.59 -5.99
CA ASP A 31 3.53 -13.59 -4.93
C ASP A 31 2.15 -13.20 -4.38
N ARG A 32 2.02 -13.19 -3.05
CA ARG A 32 0.86 -12.66 -2.34
C ARG A 32 1.33 -11.57 -1.39
N VAL A 33 1.23 -10.34 -1.86
CA VAL A 33 1.80 -9.16 -1.22
C VAL A 33 0.73 -8.41 -0.44
N GLY A 34 0.93 -8.25 0.86
CA GLY A 34 0.18 -7.31 1.70
C GLY A 34 0.85 -5.95 1.72
N VAL A 35 0.16 -4.87 1.37
CA VAL A 35 0.72 -3.52 1.33
C VAL A 35 0.19 -2.72 2.52
N VAL A 36 1.11 -2.29 3.38
CA VAL A 36 0.85 -1.54 4.62
C VAL A 36 1.56 -0.19 4.63
N GLY A 37 1.16 0.70 5.51
CA GLY A 37 1.72 2.05 5.60
C GLY A 37 0.71 3.07 6.07
N ALA A 38 1.18 4.28 6.38
CA ALA A 38 0.33 5.37 6.86
C ALA A 38 -0.73 5.79 5.82
N ASN A 39 -1.80 6.42 6.29
CA ASN A 39 -2.81 7.01 5.42
C ASN A 39 -2.19 8.18 4.64
N GLY A 40 -2.42 8.22 3.34
CA GLY A 40 -1.72 9.16 2.44
C GLY A 40 -0.26 8.78 2.14
N GLY A 41 0.24 7.64 2.64
CA GLY A 41 1.61 7.20 2.44
C GLY A 41 1.93 6.68 1.03
N GLY A 42 0.95 6.58 0.13
CA GLY A 42 1.17 6.16 -1.26
C GLY A 42 0.79 4.73 -1.62
N LYS A 43 0.09 4.00 -0.74
CA LYS A 43 -0.36 2.61 -0.97
C LYS A 43 -1.23 2.46 -2.23
N SER A 44 -2.30 3.24 -2.33
CA SER A 44 -3.18 3.27 -3.50
C SER A 44 -2.44 3.75 -4.76
N THR A 45 -1.52 4.71 -4.60
CA THR A 45 -0.64 5.16 -5.68
C THR A 45 0.22 4.02 -6.20
N LEU A 46 0.80 3.20 -5.31
CA LEU A 46 1.61 2.04 -5.68
C LEU A 46 0.80 1.02 -6.48
N LEU A 47 -0.41 0.66 -6.03
CA LEU A 47 -1.31 -0.21 -6.80
C LEU A 47 -1.64 0.39 -8.17
N GLY A 48 -1.93 1.69 -8.24
CA GLY A 48 -2.19 2.38 -9.51
C GLY A 48 -0.98 2.39 -10.45
N VAL A 49 0.24 2.50 -9.92
CA VAL A 49 1.47 2.39 -10.71
C VAL A 49 1.60 0.97 -11.25
N LEU A 50 1.47 -0.06 -10.41
CA LEU A 50 1.52 -1.48 -10.81
C LEU A 50 0.49 -1.82 -11.90
N ALA A 51 -0.68 -1.18 -11.88
CA ALA A 51 -1.73 -1.35 -12.87
C ALA A 51 -1.52 -0.51 -14.16
N LYS A 52 -0.54 0.39 -14.19
CA LYS A 52 -0.41 1.48 -15.19
C LYS A 52 -1.63 2.41 -15.29
N THR A 53 -2.46 2.46 -14.24
CA THR A 53 -3.58 3.42 -14.13
C THR A 53 -3.13 4.75 -13.53
N ARG A 54 -1.95 4.79 -12.90
CA ARG A 54 -1.29 6.00 -12.42
C ARG A 54 -0.07 6.35 -13.28
N ARG A 55 0.03 7.63 -13.68
CA ARG A 55 1.21 8.16 -14.39
C ARG A 55 2.42 8.21 -13.47
N ILE A 56 3.58 7.83 -14.01
CA ILE A 56 4.89 7.99 -13.39
C ILE A 56 5.57 9.28 -13.88
N ASP A 57 6.37 9.92 -13.04
CA ASP A 57 7.13 11.12 -13.40
C ASP A 57 8.54 10.79 -13.90
N SER A 58 9.16 9.78 -13.33
CA SER A 58 10.46 9.25 -13.72
C SER A 58 10.51 7.72 -13.55
N GLY A 59 11.58 7.10 -14.05
CA GLY A 59 11.79 5.66 -14.00
C GLY A 59 11.05 4.91 -15.11
N ARG A 60 10.87 3.60 -14.91
CA ARG A 60 10.27 2.71 -15.90
C ARG A 60 9.41 1.66 -15.24
N ILE A 61 8.29 1.34 -15.89
CA ILE A 61 7.45 0.18 -15.55
C ILE A 61 7.32 -0.76 -16.75
N THR A 62 7.59 -2.04 -16.53
CA THR A 62 7.50 -3.09 -17.54
C THR A 62 6.50 -4.14 -17.08
N HIS A 63 5.54 -4.47 -17.95
CA HIS A 63 4.66 -5.62 -17.75
C HIS A 63 5.11 -6.71 -18.70
N ASN A 64 4.99 -7.97 -18.29
CA ASN A 64 5.07 -9.07 -19.22
C ASN A 64 3.93 -8.96 -20.25
N GLY A 65 4.20 -9.26 -21.53
CA GLY A 65 3.39 -8.82 -22.68
C GLY A 65 1.95 -9.34 -22.74
N SER A 66 1.62 -10.38 -21.97
CA SER A 66 0.27 -10.96 -21.88
C SER A 66 -0.36 -10.80 -20.48
N LEU A 67 0.20 -9.95 -19.62
CA LEU A 67 -0.27 -9.77 -18.25
C LEU A 67 -1.69 -9.20 -18.23
N ARG A 68 -2.64 -9.96 -17.68
CA ARG A 68 -4.01 -9.53 -17.39
C ARG A 68 -4.10 -9.06 -15.95
N ILE A 69 -4.53 -7.82 -15.74
CA ILE A 69 -4.66 -7.22 -14.42
C ILE A 69 -6.13 -6.96 -14.13
N ALA A 70 -6.60 -7.40 -12.97
CA ALA A 70 -7.86 -6.95 -12.39
C ALA A 70 -7.55 -6.04 -11.19
N GLN A 71 -8.20 -4.88 -11.12
CA GLN A 71 -7.96 -3.89 -10.06
C GLN A 71 -9.28 -3.45 -9.45
N VAL A 72 -9.32 -3.42 -8.11
CA VAL A 72 -10.35 -2.73 -7.33
C VAL A 72 -9.68 -1.50 -6.71
N ALA A 73 -9.79 -0.35 -7.37
CA ALA A 73 -9.23 0.92 -6.90
C ALA A 73 -10.11 1.54 -5.81
N GLN A 74 -9.61 2.49 -5.00
CA GLN A 74 -10.40 3.17 -3.96
C GLN A 74 -11.63 3.92 -4.50
N ASP A 75 -11.50 4.54 -5.68
CA ASP A 75 -12.60 5.24 -6.33
C ASP A 75 -13.43 4.29 -7.19
N ASP A 76 -14.75 4.38 -7.05
CA ASP A 76 -15.71 3.59 -7.80
C ASP A 76 -15.95 4.21 -9.19
N THR A 77 -15.64 3.45 -10.23
CA THR A 77 -15.71 3.89 -11.64
C THR A 77 -16.75 3.11 -12.45
N LEU A 78 -17.62 2.36 -11.77
CA LEU A 78 -18.66 1.58 -12.43
C LEU A 78 -19.64 2.50 -13.16
N ASP A 79 -20.01 2.12 -14.39
CA ASP A 79 -21.01 2.84 -15.18
C ASP A 79 -22.37 2.79 -14.47
N PRO A 80 -22.95 3.93 -14.05
CA PRO A 80 -24.24 3.96 -13.37
C PRO A 80 -25.39 3.39 -14.20
N ALA A 81 -25.26 3.35 -15.53
CA ALA A 81 -26.27 2.79 -16.43
C ALA A 81 -26.14 1.28 -16.62
N ALA A 82 -25.01 0.68 -16.24
CA ALA A 82 -24.80 -0.75 -16.36
C ALA A 82 -25.63 -1.54 -15.33
N THR A 83 -25.92 -2.78 -15.68
CA THR A 83 -26.53 -3.77 -14.79
C THR A 83 -25.45 -4.56 -14.02
N VAL A 84 -25.83 -5.17 -12.91
CA VAL A 84 -24.99 -6.12 -12.16
C VAL A 84 -24.40 -7.19 -13.06
N ARG A 85 -25.24 -7.77 -13.93
CA ARG A 85 -24.83 -8.77 -14.92
C ARG A 85 -23.70 -8.24 -15.80
N GLN A 86 -23.88 -7.08 -16.41
CA GLN A 86 -22.90 -6.50 -17.31
C GLN A 86 -21.56 -6.22 -16.61
N VAL A 87 -21.61 -5.77 -15.35
CA VAL A 87 -20.39 -5.46 -14.59
C VAL A 87 -19.62 -6.73 -14.22
N VAL A 88 -20.30 -7.78 -13.73
CA VAL A 88 -19.62 -8.96 -13.18
C VAL A 88 -19.35 -10.04 -14.22
N LEU A 89 -20.31 -10.25 -15.12
CA LEU A 89 -20.31 -11.35 -16.08
C LEU A 89 -19.94 -10.88 -17.49
N GLY A 90 -20.00 -9.57 -17.76
CA GLY A 90 -19.73 -9.02 -19.08
C GLY A 90 -20.66 -9.62 -20.13
N GLU A 91 -20.05 -10.20 -21.17
CA GLU A 91 -20.74 -10.84 -22.30
C GLU A 91 -20.95 -12.35 -22.11
N LEU A 92 -20.67 -12.91 -20.92
CA LEU A 92 -20.87 -14.34 -20.68
C LEU A 92 -22.35 -14.72 -20.75
N ASP A 93 -22.63 -15.77 -21.51
CA ASP A 93 -23.97 -16.34 -21.57
C ASP A 93 -24.32 -17.10 -20.29
N GLU A 94 -25.62 -17.24 -20.00
CA GLU A 94 -26.09 -17.89 -18.77
C GLU A 94 -25.56 -19.30 -18.60
N HIS A 95 -25.58 -20.08 -19.67
CA HIS A 95 -25.08 -21.45 -19.67
C HIS A 95 -23.56 -21.52 -19.43
N GLU A 96 -22.80 -20.53 -19.89
CA GLU A 96 -21.35 -20.50 -19.70
C GLU A 96 -20.99 -20.19 -18.24
N TRP A 97 -21.53 -19.12 -17.66
CA TRP A 97 -21.15 -18.74 -16.30
C TRP A 97 -21.76 -19.66 -15.24
N ALA A 98 -22.99 -20.14 -15.45
CA ALA A 98 -23.64 -21.04 -14.50
C ALA A 98 -22.93 -22.40 -14.43
N SER A 99 -22.28 -22.82 -15.53
CA SER A 99 -21.46 -24.03 -15.55
C SER A 99 -20.15 -23.89 -14.77
N GLN A 100 -19.68 -22.67 -14.51
CA GLN A 100 -18.41 -22.39 -13.84
C GLN A 100 -18.58 -22.29 -12.31
N PRO A 101 -18.11 -23.26 -11.52
CA PRO A 101 -18.30 -23.24 -10.06
C PRO A 101 -17.65 -22.03 -9.40
N ARG A 102 -16.50 -21.59 -9.92
CA ARG A 102 -15.77 -20.40 -9.44
C ARG A 102 -16.63 -19.14 -9.49
N ILE A 103 -17.34 -18.93 -10.61
CA ILE A 103 -18.17 -17.73 -10.77
C ILE A 103 -19.33 -17.78 -9.77
N ARG A 104 -20.02 -18.92 -9.67
CA ARG A 104 -21.12 -19.10 -8.71
C ARG A 104 -20.68 -18.90 -7.26
N GLU A 105 -19.48 -19.38 -6.89
CA GLU A 105 -18.90 -19.18 -5.56
C GLU A 105 -18.67 -17.70 -5.26
N VAL A 106 -18.13 -16.92 -6.21
CA VAL A 106 -17.94 -15.48 -6.05
C VAL A 106 -19.28 -14.74 -5.93
N LEU A 107 -20.25 -15.07 -6.78
CA LEU A 107 -21.57 -14.45 -6.73
C LEU A 107 -22.26 -14.72 -5.39
N THR A 108 -22.23 -15.97 -4.92
CA THR A 108 -22.83 -16.33 -3.63
C THR A 108 -22.10 -15.67 -2.46
N GLY A 109 -20.76 -15.68 -2.48
CA GLY A 109 -19.95 -15.15 -1.38
C GLY A 109 -20.01 -13.63 -1.20
N LEU A 110 -20.17 -12.87 -2.30
CA LEU A 110 -20.18 -11.40 -2.25
C LEU A 110 -21.53 -10.76 -2.51
N LEU A 111 -22.40 -11.43 -3.27
CA LEU A 111 -23.67 -10.89 -3.75
C LEU A 111 -24.90 -11.65 -3.18
N GLY A 112 -24.66 -12.55 -2.22
CA GLY A 112 -25.69 -13.24 -1.43
C GLY A 112 -26.18 -14.57 -2.03
N ASP A 113 -26.27 -14.66 -3.35
CA ASP A 113 -26.63 -15.88 -4.08
C ASP A 113 -26.06 -15.84 -5.52
N ASP A 114 -26.34 -16.87 -6.32
CA ASP A 114 -25.91 -16.96 -7.72
C ASP A 114 -26.65 -16.00 -8.68
N ARG A 115 -27.63 -15.25 -8.18
CA ARG A 115 -28.40 -14.23 -8.91
C ARG A 115 -28.21 -12.82 -8.35
N ALA A 116 -27.24 -12.60 -7.48
CA ALA A 116 -26.99 -11.32 -6.82
C ALA A 116 -28.20 -10.77 -6.05
N GLY A 117 -28.91 -11.63 -5.31
CA GLY A 117 -30.09 -11.27 -4.52
C GLY A 117 -29.84 -10.15 -3.52
N ALA A 118 -28.64 -10.05 -2.95
CA ALA A 118 -28.27 -8.96 -2.04
C ALA A 118 -28.19 -7.58 -2.72
N LEU A 119 -28.15 -7.54 -4.06
CA LEU A 119 -28.09 -6.32 -4.87
C LEU A 119 -29.39 -6.05 -5.65
N GLY A 120 -30.45 -6.82 -5.40
CA GLY A 120 -31.72 -6.70 -6.13
C GLY A 120 -31.76 -7.49 -7.45
N GLY A 121 -30.81 -8.38 -7.69
CA GLY A 121 -30.78 -9.26 -8.86
C GLY A 121 -29.75 -8.84 -9.93
N LEU A 122 -29.51 -9.74 -10.89
CA LEU A 122 -28.58 -9.53 -12.01
C LEU A 122 -28.97 -8.35 -12.92
N ASP A 123 -30.25 -8.01 -13.01
CA ASP A 123 -30.76 -6.92 -13.86
C ASP A 123 -30.82 -5.56 -13.11
N ALA A 124 -30.44 -5.53 -11.83
CA ALA A 124 -30.40 -4.29 -11.07
C ALA A 124 -29.34 -3.32 -11.64
N VAL A 125 -29.67 -2.04 -11.66
CA VAL A 125 -28.82 -0.98 -12.23
C VAL A 125 -27.87 -0.43 -11.17
N VAL A 126 -26.61 -0.21 -11.55
CA VAL A 126 -25.54 0.27 -10.65
C VAL A 126 -25.88 1.62 -10.03
N GLY A 127 -26.52 2.52 -10.77
CA GLY A 127 -26.84 3.88 -10.32
C GLY A 127 -27.74 3.96 -9.07
N SER A 128 -28.55 2.93 -8.79
CA SER A 128 -29.40 2.89 -7.58
C SER A 128 -28.70 2.31 -6.35
N MET A 129 -27.49 1.79 -6.49
CA MET A 129 -26.78 1.10 -5.41
C MET A 129 -26.12 2.07 -4.42
N SER A 130 -26.02 1.65 -3.18
CA SER A 130 -25.17 2.27 -2.17
C SER A 130 -23.68 2.10 -2.49
N GLY A 131 -22.82 2.94 -1.92
CA GLY A 131 -21.36 2.83 -2.14
C GLY A 131 -20.78 1.48 -1.72
N GLY A 132 -21.32 0.87 -0.66
CA GLY A 132 -20.90 -0.48 -0.22
C GLY A 132 -21.32 -1.58 -1.19
N GLU A 133 -22.53 -1.50 -1.75
CA GLU A 133 -23.00 -2.43 -2.78
C GLU A 133 -22.17 -2.34 -4.06
N ARG A 134 -21.88 -1.13 -4.54
CA ARG A 134 -21.00 -0.95 -5.69
C ARG A 134 -19.58 -1.43 -5.43
N ARG A 135 -19.07 -1.27 -4.20
CA ARG A 135 -17.78 -1.84 -3.79
C ARG A 135 -17.76 -3.36 -3.90
N ARG A 136 -18.78 -4.04 -3.36
CA ARG A 136 -18.92 -5.49 -3.45
C ARG A 136 -19.06 -5.95 -4.90
N LEU A 137 -19.78 -5.19 -5.72
CA LEU A 137 -19.94 -5.46 -7.15
C LEU A 137 -18.61 -5.36 -7.90
N ALA A 138 -17.82 -4.31 -7.66
CA ALA A 138 -16.49 -4.14 -8.26
C ALA A 138 -15.54 -5.26 -7.82
N LEU A 139 -15.59 -5.67 -6.55
CA LEU A 139 -14.81 -6.80 -6.04
C LEU A 139 -15.21 -8.11 -6.74
N ALA A 140 -16.51 -8.38 -6.87
CA ALA A 140 -17.01 -9.57 -7.55
C ALA A 140 -16.54 -9.61 -9.02
N ALA A 141 -16.64 -8.48 -9.74
CA ALA A 141 -16.15 -8.37 -11.12
C ALA A 141 -14.64 -8.67 -11.22
N ALA A 142 -13.83 -8.13 -10.31
CA ALA A 142 -12.39 -8.38 -10.30
C ALA A 142 -12.02 -9.85 -9.99
N LEU A 143 -12.80 -10.54 -9.15
CA LEU A 143 -12.58 -11.96 -8.81
C LEU A 143 -13.09 -12.92 -9.89
N VAL A 144 -14.12 -12.54 -10.63
CA VAL A 144 -14.64 -13.30 -11.78
C VAL A 144 -13.71 -13.19 -12.97
N ALA A 145 -13.09 -12.03 -13.19
CA ALA A 145 -12.12 -11.82 -14.25
C ALA A 145 -10.98 -12.84 -14.22
N ASP A 146 -10.59 -13.34 -15.40
CA ASP A 146 -9.42 -14.21 -15.52
C ASP A 146 -8.14 -13.37 -15.59
N ALA A 147 -7.70 -12.89 -14.42
CA ALA A 147 -6.49 -12.08 -14.26
C ALA A 147 -5.29 -12.90 -13.74
N ASP A 148 -4.10 -12.52 -14.20
CA ASP A 148 -2.83 -13.07 -13.71
C ASP A 148 -2.30 -12.27 -12.51
N LEU A 149 -2.68 -10.98 -12.41
CA LEU A 149 -2.39 -10.12 -11.26
C LEU A 149 -3.69 -9.47 -10.75
N LEU A 150 -3.99 -9.68 -9.47
CA LEU A 150 -5.11 -9.05 -8.78
C LEU A 150 -4.60 -7.97 -7.83
N LEU A 151 -5.14 -6.76 -7.96
CA LEU A 151 -4.76 -5.59 -7.17
C LEU A 151 -5.99 -5.10 -6.40
N LEU A 152 -5.99 -5.24 -5.08
CA LEU A 152 -7.13 -4.92 -4.24
C LEU A 152 -6.79 -3.77 -3.29
N ASP A 153 -7.51 -2.66 -3.39
CA ASP A 153 -7.39 -1.55 -2.45
C ASP A 153 -8.53 -1.63 -1.43
N GLU A 154 -8.23 -1.80 -0.15
CA GLU A 154 -9.19 -1.91 0.95
C GLU A 154 -10.41 -2.82 0.65
N PRO A 155 -10.21 -4.10 0.22
CA PRO A 155 -11.31 -4.97 -0.21
C PRO A 155 -12.21 -5.43 0.94
N THR A 156 -11.75 -5.32 2.19
CA THR A 156 -12.49 -5.70 3.39
C THR A 156 -13.53 -4.65 3.79
N ASN A 157 -13.44 -3.42 3.25
CA ASN A 157 -14.40 -2.37 3.56
C ASN A 157 -15.78 -2.71 3.02
N HIS A 158 -16.81 -2.43 3.84
CA HIS A 158 -18.22 -2.71 3.51
C HIS A 158 -18.59 -4.19 3.37
N LEU A 159 -17.71 -5.09 3.82
CA LEU A 159 -18.01 -6.49 4.10
C LEU A 159 -18.28 -6.67 5.60
N ASP A 160 -19.16 -7.61 5.92
CA ASP A 160 -19.33 -8.11 7.28
C ASP A 160 -18.23 -9.13 7.62
N VAL A 161 -18.22 -9.61 8.87
CA VAL A 161 -17.19 -10.54 9.35
C VAL A 161 -17.19 -11.84 8.53
N GLU A 162 -18.37 -12.33 8.15
CA GLU A 162 -18.51 -13.55 7.34
C GLU A 162 -17.98 -13.34 5.92
N GLY A 163 -18.30 -12.21 5.28
CA GLY A 163 -17.79 -11.84 3.96
C GLY A 163 -16.27 -11.65 3.93
N VAL A 164 -15.68 -11.03 4.97
CA VAL A 164 -14.22 -10.92 5.10
C VAL A 164 -13.57 -12.29 5.24
N ALA A 165 -14.14 -13.17 6.08
CA ALA A 165 -13.62 -14.52 6.26
C ALA A 165 -13.72 -15.36 4.99
N TRP A 166 -14.85 -15.28 4.28
CA TRP A 166 -15.04 -15.91 2.98
C TRP A 166 -14.01 -15.41 1.97
N LEU A 167 -13.83 -14.09 1.85
CA LEU A 167 -12.89 -13.49 0.90
C LEU A 167 -11.47 -13.95 1.16
N ALA A 168 -11.05 -14.00 2.43
CA ALA A 168 -9.73 -14.48 2.82
C ALA A 168 -9.54 -15.95 2.40
N ALA A 169 -10.52 -16.82 2.70
CA ALA A 169 -10.49 -18.22 2.32
C ALA A 169 -10.47 -18.42 0.80
N TYR A 170 -11.28 -17.65 0.07
CA TYR A 170 -11.34 -17.69 -1.39
C TYR A 170 -10.00 -17.25 -2.02
N LEU A 171 -9.41 -16.15 -1.55
CA LEU A 171 -8.13 -15.64 -2.06
C LEU A 171 -6.96 -16.58 -1.75
N ALA A 172 -6.91 -17.16 -0.55
CA ALA A 172 -5.84 -18.06 -0.14
C ALA A 172 -5.99 -19.49 -0.71
N GLY A 173 -7.22 -19.90 -1.04
CA GLY A 173 -7.55 -21.23 -1.55
C GLY A 173 -7.89 -21.23 -3.04
N THR A 174 -9.16 -20.97 -3.36
CA THR A 174 -9.74 -21.14 -4.71
C THR A 174 -9.05 -20.27 -5.78
N TRP A 175 -8.75 -19.02 -5.45
CA TRP A 175 -8.15 -18.07 -6.38
C TRP A 175 -6.63 -18.22 -6.49
N ALA A 176 -5.97 -18.58 -5.39
CA ALA A 176 -4.52 -18.75 -5.33
C ALA A 176 -4.05 -19.84 -6.29
N ARG A 177 -3.19 -19.46 -7.24
CA ARG A 177 -2.54 -20.38 -8.16
C ARG A 177 -1.07 -19.98 -8.36
N PRO A 178 -0.16 -20.93 -8.67
CA PRO A 178 1.26 -20.63 -8.82
C PRO A 178 1.59 -19.65 -9.96
N ASP A 179 0.70 -19.50 -10.93
CA ASP A 179 0.81 -18.61 -12.09
C ASP A 179 0.18 -17.23 -11.85
N ARG A 180 -0.49 -17.03 -10.71
CA ARG A 180 -1.17 -15.77 -10.36
C ARG A 180 -0.47 -15.05 -9.22
N ALA A 181 -0.63 -13.74 -9.14
CA ALA A 181 -0.10 -12.92 -8.07
C ALA A 181 -1.15 -11.95 -7.52
N LEU A 182 -1.07 -11.65 -6.23
CA LEU A 182 -1.99 -10.78 -5.52
C LEU A 182 -1.21 -9.65 -4.85
N ALA A 183 -1.67 -8.42 -4.98
CA ALA A 183 -1.29 -7.34 -4.08
C ALA A 183 -2.54 -6.73 -3.44
N VAL A 184 -2.57 -6.68 -2.11
CA VAL A 184 -3.71 -6.16 -1.35
C VAL A 184 -3.29 -5.08 -0.38
N VAL A 185 -3.93 -3.92 -0.45
CA VAL A 185 -3.85 -2.87 0.57
C VAL A 185 -5.02 -3.07 1.53
N THR A 186 -4.76 -3.22 2.81
CA THR A 186 -5.82 -3.21 3.83
C THR A 186 -5.26 -2.85 5.20
N HIS A 187 -6.11 -2.30 6.05
CA HIS A 187 -5.84 -2.13 7.48
C HIS A 187 -6.21 -3.37 8.32
N ASP A 188 -6.87 -4.37 7.74
CA ASP A 188 -7.22 -5.61 8.43
C ASP A 188 -6.00 -6.54 8.57
N ARG A 189 -5.48 -6.59 9.80
CA ARG A 189 -4.28 -7.34 10.16
C ARG A 189 -4.48 -8.85 10.03
N TRP A 190 -5.65 -9.33 10.43
CA TRP A 190 -5.97 -10.75 10.36
C TRP A 190 -6.09 -11.19 8.90
N PHE A 191 -6.72 -10.37 8.06
CA PHE A 191 -6.85 -10.64 6.63
C PHE A 191 -5.48 -10.72 5.94
N LEU A 192 -4.56 -9.79 6.27
CA LEU A 192 -3.19 -9.83 5.74
C LEU A 192 -2.46 -11.11 6.14
N ASP A 193 -2.55 -11.54 7.39
CA ASP A 193 -1.94 -12.79 7.84
C ASP A 193 -2.55 -14.02 7.17
N ALA A 194 -3.85 -13.99 6.84
CA ALA A 194 -4.53 -15.09 6.19
C ALA A 194 -4.18 -15.24 4.69
N VAL A 195 -3.88 -14.13 4.01
CA VAL A 195 -3.77 -14.11 2.54
C VAL A 195 -2.35 -13.84 2.04
N ALA A 196 -1.62 -12.94 2.69
CA ALA A 196 -0.30 -12.50 2.23
C ALA A 196 0.83 -13.43 2.71
N THR A 197 1.82 -13.63 1.85
CA THR A 197 3.08 -14.32 2.15
C THR A 197 4.26 -13.36 2.26
N GLU A 198 4.09 -12.13 1.81
CA GLU A 198 5.07 -11.05 1.88
C GLU A 198 4.35 -9.75 2.22
N THR A 199 5.00 -8.86 2.96
CA THR A 199 4.45 -7.57 3.35
C THR A 199 5.33 -6.44 2.83
N TRP A 200 4.74 -5.48 2.13
CA TRP A 200 5.38 -4.25 1.68
C TRP A 200 4.94 -3.08 2.55
N GLU A 201 5.88 -2.43 3.22
CA GLU A 201 5.66 -1.19 3.96
C GLU A 201 5.97 0.02 3.07
N VAL A 202 4.96 0.87 2.82
CA VAL A 202 5.15 2.17 2.16
C VAL A 202 5.39 3.23 3.24
N VAL A 203 6.62 3.77 3.28
CA VAL A 203 7.06 4.74 4.29
C VAL A 203 8.04 5.75 3.70
N GLY A 204 7.77 7.04 3.90
CA GLY A 204 8.68 8.12 3.48
C GLY A 204 9.03 8.11 1.99
N GLY A 205 8.06 7.78 1.12
CA GLY A 205 8.27 7.67 -0.33
C GLY A 205 8.94 6.38 -0.78
N ARG A 206 9.43 5.54 0.15
CA ARG A 206 10.06 4.26 -0.16
C ARG A 206 9.10 3.10 0.10
N VAL A 207 9.44 1.95 -0.46
CA VAL A 207 8.76 0.68 -0.20
C VAL A 207 9.78 -0.31 0.31
N GLU A 208 9.52 -0.87 1.49
CA GLU A 208 10.34 -1.90 2.10
C GLU A 208 9.59 -3.23 2.12
N SER A 209 10.28 -4.32 1.78
CA SER A 209 9.71 -5.66 1.73
C SER A 209 10.12 -6.48 2.94
N TYR A 210 9.18 -7.28 3.44
CA TYR A 210 9.33 -8.19 4.57
C TYR A 210 8.73 -9.54 4.21
N GLU A 211 9.45 -10.62 4.52
CA GLU A 211 8.94 -11.98 4.35
C GLU A 211 7.90 -12.30 5.44
N GLY A 212 6.78 -12.90 5.03
CA GLY A 212 5.66 -13.26 5.89
C GLY A 212 4.52 -12.24 5.92
N GLY A 213 3.45 -12.63 6.63
CA GLY A 213 2.28 -11.78 6.85
C GLY A 213 2.53 -10.60 7.80
N TYR A 214 1.45 -9.97 8.22
CA TYR A 214 1.47 -8.81 9.11
C TYR A 214 2.19 -9.08 10.45
N ALA A 215 1.99 -10.24 11.07
CA ALA A 215 2.64 -10.55 12.36
C ALA A 215 4.18 -10.61 12.22
N ALA A 216 4.67 -11.23 11.15
CA ALA A 216 6.10 -11.29 10.85
C ALA A 216 6.67 -9.89 10.57
N TYR A 217 5.95 -9.09 9.80
CA TYR A 217 6.27 -7.69 9.55
C TYR A 217 6.38 -6.87 10.84
N VAL A 218 5.43 -6.96 11.77
CA VAL A 218 5.47 -6.19 13.03
C VAL A 218 6.71 -6.53 13.86
N LEU A 219 7.07 -7.82 13.93
CA LEU A 219 8.27 -8.27 14.63
C LEU A 219 9.54 -7.74 13.94
N ALA A 220 9.63 -7.87 12.61
CA ALA A 220 10.76 -7.38 11.84
C ALA A 220 10.92 -5.86 11.96
N ARG A 221 9.82 -5.11 11.92
CA ARG A 221 9.80 -3.66 12.11
C ARG A 221 10.26 -3.27 13.51
N ALA A 222 9.79 -3.94 14.56
CA ALA A 222 10.19 -3.65 15.93
C ALA A 222 11.70 -3.88 16.16
N GLU A 223 12.24 -4.97 15.59
CA GLU A 223 13.68 -5.24 15.68
C GLU A 223 14.49 -4.21 14.89
N ARG A 224 14.05 -3.82 13.69
CA ARG A 224 14.66 -2.74 12.91
C ARG A 224 14.68 -1.42 13.67
N ASP A 225 13.55 -1.02 14.25
CA ASP A 225 13.44 0.22 15.02
C ASP A 225 14.37 0.20 16.23
N ARG A 226 14.50 -0.95 16.90
CA ARG A 226 15.45 -1.15 18.00
C ARG A 226 16.90 -0.99 17.55
N ILE A 227 17.29 -1.65 16.45
CA ILE A 227 18.65 -1.54 15.88
C ILE A 227 18.94 -0.09 15.47
N ALA A 228 17.97 0.60 14.86
CA ALA A 228 18.09 1.99 14.46
C ALA A 228 18.27 2.91 15.68
N GLN A 229 17.53 2.71 16.76
CA GLN A 229 17.68 3.45 18.01
C GLN A 229 19.07 3.26 18.63
N VAL A 230 19.53 2.01 18.77
CA VAL A 230 20.86 1.72 19.32
C VAL A 230 21.97 2.37 18.47
N THR A 231 21.82 2.34 17.14
CA THR A 231 22.77 2.96 16.21
C THR A 231 22.76 4.48 16.33
N ALA A 232 21.57 5.10 16.40
CA ALA A 232 21.41 6.53 16.60
C ALA A 232 21.97 7.00 17.94
N GLU A 233 21.77 6.24 19.03
CA GLU A 233 22.35 6.54 20.33
C GLU A 233 23.88 6.47 20.31
N ARG A 234 24.45 5.43 19.69
CA ARG A 234 25.91 5.31 19.51
C ARG A 234 26.46 6.50 18.72
N ARG A 235 25.79 6.88 17.62
CA ARG A 235 26.14 8.07 16.81
C ARG A 235 26.07 9.35 17.62
N ASN A 236 24.98 9.60 18.35
CA ASN A 236 24.80 10.79 19.19
C ASN A 236 25.85 10.87 20.30
N ASN A 237 26.22 9.73 20.90
CA ASN A 237 27.27 9.68 21.90
C ASN A 237 28.66 9.98 21.30
N LEU A 238 28.95 9.52 20.08
CA LEU A 238 30.17 9.90 19.35
C LEU A 238 30.19 11.40 19.03
N LEU A 239 29.09 11.93 18.48
CA LEU A 239 28.95 13.37 18.18
C LEU A 239 29.13 14.24 19.43
N ARG A 240 28.53 13.84 20.56
CA ARG A 240 28.71 14.53 21.85
C ARG A 240 30.16 14.53 22.30
N LYS A 241 30.88 13.40 22.17
CA LYS A 241 32.30 13.30 22.55
C LYS A 241 33.17 14.20 21.67
N GLU A 242 32.95 14.21 20.36
CA GLU A 242 33.69 15.06 19.43
C GLU A 242 33.39 16.56 19.65
N LEU A 243 32.11 16.94 19.83
CA LEU A 243 31.73 18.32 20.20
C LEU A 243 32.37 18.79 21.51
N ALA A 244 32.42 17.93 22.53
CA ALA A 244 33.06 18.24 23.80
C ALA A 244 34.59 18.34 23.70
N TRP A 245 35.21 17.66 22.73
CA TRP A 245 36.63 17.81 22.42
C TRP A 245 36.89 19.13 21.68
N LEU A 246 36.10 19.46 20.66
CA LEU A 246 36.18 20.72 19.92
C LEU A 246 36.01 21.93 20.85
N ARG A 247 35.03 21.89 21.77
CA ARG A 247 34.78 22.96 22.76
C ARG A 247 35.93 23.17 23.76
N ARG A 248 36.74 22.14 24.03
CA ARG A 248 37.88 22.24 24.97
C ARG A 248 39.14 22.86 24.35
N GLY A 249 39.10 23.23 23.08
CA GLY A 249 40.22 23.86 22.37
C GLY A 249 41.20 22.82 21.85
N ALA A 250 41.02 22.40 20.60
CA ALA A 250 41.94 21.50 19.93
C ALA A 250 43.32 22.18 19.71
N PRO A 251 44.44 21.61 20.18
CA PRO A 251 45.76 22.20 19.97
C PRO A 251 46.12 22.18 18.47
N ALA A 252 46.27 23.36 17.88
CA ALA A 252 46.25 23.65 16.45
C ALA A 252 47.47 23.19 15.61
N ARG A 253 48.32 22.28 16.09
CA ARG A 253 49.60 21.95 15.42
C ARG A 253 49.95 20.45 15.34
N THR A 254 48.98 19.58 15.10
CA THR A 254 49.28 18.15 14.77
C THR A 254 48.39 17.65 13.63
N SER A 255 48.65 16.45 13.08
CA SER A 255 47.90 15.82 11.98
C SER A 255 46.63 15.08 12.43
N LYS A 256 46.52 14.74 13.72
CA LYS A 256 45.34 14.13 14.36
C LYS A 256 44.03 14.96 14.32
N PRO A 257 44.04 16.31 14.39
CA PRO A 257 42.85 17.15 14.28
C PRO A 257 42.19 17.10 12.90
N LYS A 258 42.96 17.00 11.81
CA LYS A 258 42.42 17.00 10.44
C LYS A 258 41.60 15.74 10.16
N PHE A 259 42.11 14.57 10.53
CA PHE A 259 41.41 13.29 10.39
C PHE A 259 40.09 13.24 11.18
N ARG A 260 40.02 13.90 12.34
CA ARG A 260 38.79 13.96 13.16
C ARG A 260 37.77 14.99 12.66
N LEU A 261 38.22 16.08 12.05
CA LEU A 261 37.35 17.03 11.34
C LEU A 261 36.71 16.36 10.12
N ASP A 262 37.50 15.61 9.34
CA ASP A 262 37.00 14.85 8.19
C ASP A 262 35.99 13.78 8.63
N ALA A 263 36.26 13.07 9.73
CA ALA A 263 35.33 12.10 10.31
C ALA A 263 34.04 12.74 10.88
N ALA A 264 34.14 13.93 11.46
CA ALA A 264 32.97 14.68 11.94
C ALA A 264 32.12 15.21 10.77
N SER A 265 32.75 15.67 9.68
CA SER A 265 32.05 16.10 8.46
C SER A 265 31.31 14.92 7.81
N ALA A 266 31.97 13.76 7.69
CA ALA A 266 31.31 12.54 7.21
C ALA A 266 30.12 12.10 8.08
N LEU A 267 30.21 12.29 9.41
CA LEU A 267 29.08 12.03 10.33
C LEU A 267 27.95 13.05 10.25
N ILE A 268 28.17 14.23 9.64
CA ILE A 268 27.13 15.25 9.41
C ILE A 268 26.48 14.99 8.05
N ASP A 269 27.27 14.68 7.03
CA ASP A 269 26.77 14.39 5.68
C ASP A 269 25.92 13.11 5.61
N ASP A 270 26.17 12.14 6.50
CA ASP A 270 25.42 10.88 6.61
C ASP A 270 24.15 11.00 7.49
N GLU A 271 23.67 12.23 7.74
CA GLU A 271 22.39 12.49 8.43
C GLU A 271 21.21 12.17 7.51
N PRO A 272 20.38 11.15 7.82
CA PRO A 272 19.18 10.92 7.05
C PRO A 272 18.28 12.14 7.18
N PRO A 273 17.64 12.59 6.08
CA PRO A 273 16.76 13.75 6.12
C PRO A 273 15.68 13.54 7.19
N PRO A 274 15.26 14.62 7.89
CA PRO A 274 14.27 14.50 8.94
C PRO A 274 13.00 13.83 8.39
N ARG A 275 12.48 12.87 9.15
CA ARG A 275 11.36 11.99 8.75
C ARG A 275 10.10 12.74 8.33
N ASP A 276 9.97 14.01 8.70
CA ASP A 276 8.83 14.84 8.33
C ASP A 276 9.22 16.33 8.23
N SER A 277 9.84 16.71 7.11
CA SER A 277 10.21 18.12 6.83
C SER A 277 8.99 19.03 6.77
N VAL A 278 7.82 18.49 6.44
CA VAL A 278 6.54 19.20 6.34
C VAL A 278 5.96 19.48 7.72
N GLU A 279 6.02 18.52 8.65
CA GLU A 279 5.62 18.74 10.04
C GLU A 279 6.54 19.77 10.72
N LEU A 280 7.86 19.67 10.50
CA LEU A 280 8.85 20.64 11.00
C LEU A 280 8.64 22.06 10.44
N MET A 281 8.28 22.19 9.16
CA MET A 281 7.90 23.48 8.55
C MET A 281 6.62 24.06 9.18
N ARG A 282 5.62 23.23 9.49
CA ARG A 282 4.40 23.66 10.20
C ARG A 282 4.71 24.13 11.63
N PHE A 283 5.58 23.42 12.35
CA PHE A 283 6.03 23.82 13.68
C PHE A 283 6.87 25.10 13.66
N ALA A 284 7.71 25.31 12.65
CA ALA A 284 8.54 26.51 12.52
C ALA A 284 7.73 27.78 12.16
N THR A 285 6.58 27.61 11.50
CA THR A 285 5.73 28.74 11.05
C THR A 285 4.67 29.14 12.08
N ALA A 286 4.36 28.26 13.03
CA ALA A 286 3.41 28.53 14.11
C ALA A 286 4.01 29.43 15.21
N ARG A 287 4.18 30.72 14.94
CA ARG A 287 4.23 31.73 16.00
C ARG A 287 2.85 31.80 16.64
N LEU A 288 2.67 31.10 17.76
CA LEU A 288 1.52 31.27 18.64
C LEU A 288 1.48 32.72 19.14
N GLY A 289 0.51 33.49 18.63
CA GLY A 289 0.11 34.77 19.20
C GLY A 289 -0.49 34.57 20.60
N LYS A 290 -0.53 35.64 21.41
CA LYS A 290 -0.76 35.55 22.85
C LYS A 290 -2.17 35.17 23.33
N ASP A 291 -3.15 35.01 22.44
CA ASP A 291 -4.48 34.52 22.80
C ASP A 291 -4.98 33.60 21.68
N VAL A 292 -5.33 32.35 22.03
CA VAL A 292 -5.65 31.31 21.04
C VAL A 292 -7.11 30.86 21.12
N ILE A 293 -7.78 30.96 22.27
CA ILE A 293 -9.20 30.65 22.39
C ILE A 293 -9.82 31.57 23.45
N ASP A 294 -10.76 32.43 23.03
CA ASP A 294 -11.76 33.04 23.89
C ASP A 294 -13.11 32.41 23.56
N LEU A 295 -13.77 31.89 24.59
CA LEU A 295 -15.04 31.18 24.48
C LEU A 295 -16.11 32.01 25.18
N HIS A 296 -17.04 32.56 24.40
CA HIS A 296 -18.21 33.27 24.91
C HIS A 296 -19.48 32.51 24.54
N ASP A 297 -20.32 32.25 25.56
CA ASP A 297 -21.63 31.59 25.48
C ASP A 297 -21.67 30.24 24.73
N ALA A 298 -20.84 29.30 25.18
CA ALA A 298 -21.10 27.89 24.86
C ALA A 298 -22.29 27.40 25.69
N SER A 299 -23.40 27.13 24.99
CA SER A 299 -24.50 26.28 25.46
C SER A 299 -24.45 24.93 24.76
#